data_AF-A0A9N9PWQ6-F1
#
_entry.id   AF-A0A9N9PWQ6-F1
#
_cell.length_a   1.000
_cell.length_b   1.000
_cell.length_c   1.000
_cell.angle_alpha   90.00
_cell.angle_beta   90.00
_cell.angle_gamma   90.00
#
_symmetry.space_group_name_H-M   'P 1'
#
loop_
_entity.id
_entity.type
_entity.pdbx_description
1 polymer ?
#
loop_
_entity_poly.entity_id
_entity_poly.type
_entity_poly.pdbx_seq_one_letter_code
_entity_poly.pdbx_strand_id
1 'polypeptide(L)'
;MHTSFYSFLSLGLLLLPTVLASPPTKNGDKNVSKPPARNGTSTIGDNCDIVKVVEVESGDSMASISDKEKVKIGQTIFVNPQVKNVRLINPGDKINIPNKACVAPEPEPLAEPTAVCSTGKDKTYTVIAGDNLNIIAKEKIGITLPSFLAANPQIEDPDKIEVGQVFNIPLCGPDGKPIQGGGNNGTTTPPATTKPSKKPKKEKKPKEDKKPKDDKEDEEDKPKAKLVRSRRSRILY
;
A
#
# COMPACT_ATOMS: atom_id res chain seq x y z
N MET A 1 56.53 -23.55 -32.93
CA MET A 1 55.09 -23.60 -33.32
C MET A 1 54.41 -22.34 -32.80
N HIS A 2 53.36 -21.89 -33.50
CA HIS A 2 52.43 -20.79 -33.19
C HIS A 2 52.93 -19.48 -32.56
N THR A 3 52.68 -18.40 -33.31
CA THR A 3 52.78 -17.00 -32.91
C THR A 3 51.47 -16.50 -32.28
N SER A 4 51.54 -15.45 -31.46
CA SER A 4 50.41 -14.55 -31.18
C SER A 4 50.85 -13.27 -30.50
N PHE A 5 50.64 -12.12 -31.14
CA PHE A 5 50.19 -10.88 -30.52
C PHE A 5 49.47 -10.05 -31.60
N TYR A 6 48.32 -9.47 -31.27
CA TYR A 6 47.39 -8.88 -32.24
C TYR A 6 47.41 -7.35 -32.24
N SER A 7 47.30 -6.78 -33.44
CA SER A 7 46.62 -5.54 -33.80
C SER A 7 46.77 -4.32 -32.87
N PHE A 8 47.58 -3.34 -33.31
CA PHE A 8 47.36 -1.94 -32.95
C PHE A 8 46.10 -1.41 -33.64
N LEU A 9 45.21 -0.74 -32.90
CA LEU A 9 44.16 0.09 -33.49
C LEU A 9 44.23 1.48 -32.86
N SER A 10 44.31 2.50 -33.71
CA SER A 10 44.39 3.91 -33.33
C SER A 10 43.25 4.66 -34.00
N LEU A 11 42.53 5.49 -33.25
CA LEU A 11 42.04 6.83 -33.65
C LEU A 11 41.16 7.47 -32.55
N GLY A 12 40.96 8.79 -32.65
CA GLY A 12 39.66 9.39 -32.28
C GLY A 12 39.51 10.07 -30.92
N LEU A 13 40.41 10.99 -30.53
CA LEU A 13 40.10 11.94 -29.46
C LEU A 13 39.07 12.97 -29.96
N LEU A 14 37.78 12.75 -29.64
CA LEU A 14 36.69 13.66 -30.01
C LEU A 14 36.57 14.82 -29.02
N LEU A 15 36.97 16.02 -29.44
CA LEU A 15 36.73 17.26 -28.71
C LEU A 15 35.26 17.70 -28.89
N LEU A 16 34.54 17.86 -27.77
CA LEU A 16 33.19 18.44 -27.76
C LEU A 16 33.26 19.97 -27.87
N PRO A 17 32.44 20.62 -28.73
CA PRO A 17 32.39 22.07 -28.81
C PRO A 17 31.68 22.66 -27.58
N THR A 18 32.37 23.50 -26.82
CA THR A 18 31.78 24.30 -25.73
C THR A 18 30.87 25.38 -26.31
N VAL A 19 29.57 25.29 -26.06
CA VAL A 19 28.60 26.33 -26.43
C VAL A 19 28.73 27.50 -25.45
N LEU A 20 29.46 28.56 -25.85
CA LEU A 20 29.35 29.86 -25.19
C LEU A 20 28.04 30.54 -25.63
N ALA A 21 27.13 30.74 -24.69
CA ALA A 21 25.94 31.56 -24.90
C ALA A 21 26.31 33.05 -24.78
N SER A 22 26.43 33.74 -25.92
CA SER A 22 26.63 35.20 -25.94
C SER A 22 25.38 35.94 -25.46
N PRO A 23 25.49 36.95 -24.59
CA PRO A 23 24.35 37.76 -24.18
C PRO A 23 23.96 38.78 -25.28
N PRO A 24 22.66 38.95 -25.61
CA PRO A 24 22.23 40.02 -26.50
C PRO A 24 22.36 41.38 -25.81
N THR A 25 23.01 42.34 -26.48
CA THR A 25 23.15 43.71 -26.00
C THR A 25 21.87 44.53 -26.16
N LYS A 26 21.76 45.60 -25.36
CA LYS A 26 20.61 46.53 -25.32
C LYS A 26 20.31 47.14 -26.69
N ASN A 27 19.02 47.36 -26.95
CA ASN A 27 18.53 48.64 -27.45
C ASN A 27 17.19 48.95 -26.76
N GLY A 28 16.85 50.23 -26.60
CA GLY A 28 15.71 50.66 -25.80
C GLY A 28 14.85 51.69 -26.52
N ASP A 29 13.68 51.27 -26.99
CA ASP A 29 12.64 52.15 -27.49
C ASP A 29 11.56 52.38 -26.43
N LYS A 30 11.18 53.65 -26.25
CA LYS A 30 10.15 54.05 -25.29
C LYS A 30 8.77 53.91 -25.92
N ASN A 31 8.10 52.78 -25.72
CA ASN A 31 6.67 52.72 -25.96
C ASN A 31 5.95 51.83 -24.93
N VAL A 32 4.85 52.34 -24.37
CA VAL A 32 4.09 51.66 -23.29
C VAL A 32 3.01 50.78 -23.93
N SER A 33 3.45 49.73 -24.63
CA SER A 33 2.56 48.62 -24.97
C SER A 33 2.39 47.72 -23.75
N LYS A 34 1.21 47.82 -23.13
CA LYS A 34 0.72 46.87 -22.12
C LYS A 34 1.05 45.44 -22.58
N PRO A 35 1.77 44.61 -21.79
CA PRO A 35 2.08 43.25 -22.23
C PRO A 35 0.77 42.51 -22.52
N PRO A 36 0.66 41.80 -23.66
CA PRO A 36 -0.57 41.12 -24.02
C PRO A 36 -0.90 40.12 -22.91
N ALA A 37 -2.16 40.13 -22.47
CA ALA A 37 -2.61 39.21 -21.44
C ALA A 37 -2.42 37.78 -21.96
N ARG A 38 -1.51 37.03 -21.33
CA ARG A 38 -1.45 35.58 -21.54
C ARG A 38 -2.74 35.00 -20.99
N ASN A 39 -3.66 34.66 -21.89
CA ASN A 39 -4.70 33.67 -21.62
C ASN A 39 -3.96 32.35 -21.40
N GLY A 40 -3.54 32.11 -20.17
CA GLY A 40 -2.56 31.08 -19.82
C GLY A 40 -3.13 29.68 -19.98
N THR A 41 -2.80 29.04 -21.10
CA THR A 41 -2.90 27.59 -21.25
C THR A 41 -1.87 26.94 -20.34
N SER A 42 -2.28 26.59 -19.12
CA SER A 42 -1.40 25.99 -18.13
C SER A 42 -0.90 24.63 -18.62
N THR A 43 0.40 24.38 -18.51
CA THR A 43 1.08 23.19 -19.02
C THR A 43 1.25 22.11 -17.94
N ILE A 44 1.48 20.86 -18.36
CA ILE A 44 1.76 19.77 -17.42
C ILE A 44 3.06 20.08 -16.67
N GLY A 45 2.99 20.07 -15.34
CA GLY A 45 4.06 20.47 -14.42
C GLY A 45 3.89 21.85 -13.78
N ASP A 46 2.97 22.69 -14.27
CA ASP A 46 2.72 24.01 -13.70
C ASP A 46 2.24 23.92 -12.23
N ASN A 47 2.78 24.79 -11.35
CA ASN A 47 2.40 24.92 -9.94
C ASN A 47 2.51 23.62 -9.10
N CYS A 48 3.42 22.71 -9.46
CA CYS A 48 3.61 21.42 -8.77
C CYS A 48 4.64 21.48 -7.62
N ASP A 49 4.86 22.65 -7.02
CA ASP A 49 5.73 22.84 -5.86
C ASP A 49 5.30 21.96 -4.66
N ILE A 50 6.27 21.35 -3.97
CA ILE A 50 6.00 20.52 -2.79
C ILE A 50 5.69 21.42 -1.59
N VAL A 51 4.44 21.38 -1.13
CA VAL A 51 3.97 22.19 0.02
C VAL A 51 3.97 21.43 1.33
N LYS A 52 4.06 20.09 1.28
CA LYS A 52 4.11 19.21 2.46
C LYS A 52 4.80 17.89 2.08
N VAL A 53 5.43 17.24 3.05
CA VAL A 53 5.82 15.83 2.96
C VAL A 53 5.03 15.08 4.04
N VAL A 54 4.39 13.97 3.66
CA VAL A 54 3.67 13.06 4.54
C VAL A 54 4.50 11.80 4.71
N GLU A 55 4.61 11.30 5.95
CA GLU A 55 5.15 9.98 6.23
C GLU A 55 3.98 9.00 6.30
N VAL A 56 4.07 7.86 5.60
CA VAL A 56 2.98 6.89 5.45
C VAL A 56 2.69 6.21 6.78
N GLU A 57 1.42 6.20 7.20
CA GLU A 57 0.95 5.51 8.41
C GLU A 57 0.48 4.07 8.10
N SER A 58 0.25 3.26 9.14
CA SER A 58 -0.29 1.90 8.96
C SER A 58 -1.73 1.95 8.45
N GLY A 59 -1.98 1.35 7.29
CA GLY A 59 -3.28 1.36 6.61
C GLY A 59 -3.36 2.27 5.39
N ASP A 60 -2.55 3.33 5.32
CA ASP A 60 -2.55 4.33 4.25
C ASP A 60 -2.37 3.73 2.83
N SER A 61 -2.83 4.49 1.83
CA SER A 61 -2.64 4.27 0.40
C SER A 61 -2.47 5.61 -0.31
N MET A 62 -1.87 5.65 -1.51
CA MET A 62 -1.66 6.92 -2.22
C MET A 62 -2.97 7.70 -2.46
N ALA A 63 -4.07 6.99 -2.71
CA ALA A 63 -5.41 7.57 -2.84
C ALA A 63 -5.85 8.26 -1.54
N SER A 64 -5.85 7.53 -0.42
CA SER A 64 -6.29 8.05 0.88
C SER A 64 -5.43 9.22 1.39
N ILE A 65 -4.11 9.21 1.14
CA ILE A 65 -3.23 10.36 1.42
C ILE A 65 -3.62 11.56 0.56
N SER A 66 -3.86 11.36 -0.74
CA SER A 66 -4.26 12.44 -1.67
C SER A 66 -5.60 13.07 -1.25
N ASP A 67 -6.59 12.25 -0.89
CA ASP A 67 -7.90 12.69 -0.40
C ASP A 67 -7.81 13.43 0.95
N LYS A 68 -6.98 12.93 1.89
CA LYS A 68 -6.69 13.52 3.22
C LYS A 68 -6.12 14.93 3.08
N GLU A 69 -5.17 15.13 2.17
CA GLU A 69 -4.58 16.45 1.86
C GLU A 69 -5.42 17.30 0.89
N LYS A 70 -6.40 16.67 0.22
CA LYS A 70 -7.34 17.25 -0.75
C LYS A 70 -6.63 17.73 -2.03
N VAL A 71 -5.79 16.87 -2.58
CA VAL A 71 -5.14 16.95 -3.91
C VAL A 71 -5.67 15.80 -4.78
N LYS A 72 -5.61 15.92 -6.12
CA LYS A 72 -5.89 14.76 -7.00
C LYS A 72 -4.79 13.72 -6.85
N ILE A 73 -5.14 12.43 -6.89
CA ILE A 73 -4.13 11.35 -6.86
C ILE A 73 -3.09 11.47 -8.00
N GLY A 74 -3.50 11.92 -9.20
CA GLY A 74 -2.57 12.19 -10.31
C GLY A 74 -1.53 13.27 -9.99
N GLN A 75 -1.88 14.31 -9.22
CA GLN A 75 -0.94 15.33 -8.75
C GLN A 75 0.10 14.70 -7.80
N THR A 76 -0.35 13.89 -6.85
CA THR A 76 0.54 13.18 -5.91
C THR A 76 1.46 12.20 -6.63
N ILE A 77 0.94 11.39 -7.57
CA ILE A 77 1.75 10.45 -8.36
C ILE A 77 2.84 11.19 -9.15
N PHE A 78 2.46 12.28 -9.84
CA PHE A 78 3.37 13.06 -10.69
C PHE A 78 4.59 13.60 -9.93
N VAL A 79 4.44 14.00 -8.66
CA VAL A 79 5.55 14.52 -7.83
C VAL A 79 6.21 13.48 -6.92
N ASN A 80 5.90 12.19 -7.10
CA ASN A 80 6.55 11.07 -6.40
C ASN A 80 7.17 10.02 -7.36
N PRO A 81 8.08 10.41 -8.26
CA PRO A 81 8.70 9.49 -9.22
C PRO A 81 9.56 8.38 -8.57
N GLN A 82 9.86 8.47 -7.27
CA GLN A 82 10.47 7.39 -6.49
C GLN A 82 9.51 6.21 -6.24
N VAL A 83 8.19 6.44 -6.25
CA VAL A 83 7.16 5.42 -5.97
C VAL A 83 6.81 4.66 -7.25
N LYS A 84 7.61 3.63 -7.55
CA LYS A 84 7.48 2.80 -8.77
C LYS A 84 6.17 2.00 -8.85
N ASN A 85 5.50 1.76 -7.72
CA ASN A 85 4.21 1.08 -7.66
C ASN A 85 3.28 1.85 -6.70
N VAL A 86 2.32 2.58 -7.27
CA VAL A 86 1.39 3.47 -6.54
C VAL A 86 0.51 2.72 -5.53
N ARG A 87 0.28 1.41 -5.71
CA ARG A 87 -0.47 0.57 -4.74
C ARG A 87 0.36 0.13 -3.53
N LEU A 88 1.68 0.02 -3.69
CA LEU A 88 2.58 -0.55 -2.68
C LEU A 88 3.46 0.55 -2.06
N ILE A 89 2.88 1.27 -1.11
CA ILE A 89 3.58 2.16 -0.18
C ILE A 89 3.57 1.55 1.22
N ASN A 90 4.64 1.76 1.98
CA ASN A 90 4.91 1.09 3.25
C ASN A 90 4.96 2.13 4.38
N PRO A 91 4.61 1.78 5.63
CA PRO A 91 4.74 2.70 6.75
C PRO A 91 6.18 3.22 6.90
N GLY A 92 6.34 4.54 7.03
CA GLY A 92 7.64 5.21 7.02
C GLY A 92 8.13 5.69 5.65
N ASP A 93 7.50 5.28 4.54
CA ASP A 93 7.75 5.89 3.22
C ASP A 93 7.38 7.38 3.26
N LYS A 94 8.10 8.22 2.48
CA LYS A 94 7.86 9.66 2.44
C LYS A 94 7.26 10.08 1.10
N ILE A 95 6.06 10.65 1.17
CA ILE A 95 5.21 11.06 0.04
C ILE A 95 5.17 12.58 -0.01
N ASN A 96 5.66 13.14 -1.11
CA ASN A 96 5.58 14.56 -1.41
C ASN A 96 4.14 14.94 -1.78
N ILE A 97 3.64 16.06 -1.27
CA ILE A 97 2.31 16.57 -1.57
C ILE A 97 2.47 17.92 -2.29
N PRO A 98 1.96 18.06 -3.52
CA PRO A 98 2.09 19.28 -4.28
C PRO A 98 1.04 20.32 -3.87
N ASN A 99 1.24 21.56 -4.30
CA ASN A 99 0.18 22.57 -4.31
C ASN A 99 -1.02 22.05 -5.14
N LYS A 100 -2.25 22.35 -4.69
CA LYS A 100 -3.51 21.94 -5.33
C LYS A 100 -3.72 22.50 -6.74
N ALA A 101 -3.01 23.58 -7.06
CA ALA A 101 -2.94 24.16 -8.40
C ALA A 101 -2.07 23.35 -9.39
N CYS A 102 -1.39 22.29 -8.94
CA CYS A 102 -0.52 21.45 -9.77
C CYS A 102 -1.25 20.88 -10.99
N VAL A 103 -0.75 21.17 -12.19
CA VAL A 103 -1.30 20.63 -13.44
C VAL A 103 -0.59 19.32 -13.75
N ALA A 104 -1.11 18.24 -13.19
CA ALA A 104 -0.69 16.87 -13.50
C ALA A 104 -1.63 16.25 -14.56
N PRO A 105 -1.16 15.24 -15.32
CA PRO A 105 -2.05 14.46 -16.19
C PRO A 105 -3.15 13.76 -15.37
N GLU A 106 -4.29 13.49 -16.01
CA GLU A 106 -5.25 12.53 -15.47
C GLU A 106 -4.56 11.14 -15.43
N PRO A 107 -4.54 10.44 -14.28
CA PRO A 107 -3.77 9.21 -14.15
C PRO A 107 -4.43 8.08 -14.95
N GLU A 108 -3.63 7.34 -15.72
CA GLU A 108 -4.11 6.14 -16.41
C GLU A 108 -4.65 5.11 -15.40
N PRO A 109 -5.75 4.40 -15.72
CA PRO A 109 -6.36 3.43 -14.81
C PRO A 109 -5.38 2.28 -14.53
N LEU A 110 -4.89 2.22 -13.30
CA LEU A 110 -3.78 1.35 -12.92
C LEU A 110 -4.15 -0.14 -13.08
N ALA A 111 -3.53 -0.83 -14.03
CA ALA A 111 -3.82 -2.22 -14.38
C ALA A 111 -3.89 -3.14 -13.14
N GLU A 112 -4.89 -4.03 -13.08
CA GLU A 112 -5.07 -4.98 -11.97
C GLU A 112 -3.83 -5.89 -11.82
N PRO A 113 -3.41 -6.26 -10.59
CA PRO A 113 -2.26 -7.13 -10.40
C PRO A 113 -2.57 -8.55 -10.90
N THR A 114 -1.81 -9.01 -11.89
CA THR A 114 -1.95 -10.35 -12.51
C THR A 114 -1.07 -11.41 -11.85
N ALA A 115 -0.22 -11.04 -10.89
CA ALA A 115 0.68 -11.96 -10.19
C ALA A 115 -0.10 -12.97 -9.32
N VAL A 116 0.34 -14.23 -9.36
CA VAL A 116 -0.26 -15.35 -8.60
C VAL A 116 0.58 -15.78 -7.38
N CYS A 117 1.71 -15.12 -7.17
CA CYS A 117 2.59 -15.27 -6.01
C CYS A 117 3.34 -13.95 -5.78
N SER A 118 3.81 -13.73 -4.56
CA SER A 118 4.64 -12.57 -4.19
C SER A 118 6.12 -12.92 -4.28
N THR A 119 6.92 -11.96 -4.74
CA THR A 119 8.39 -11.98 -4.68
C THR A 119 8.95 -11.38 -3.38
N GLY A 120 8.07 -11.03 -2.43
CA GLY A 120 8.43 -10.60 -1.08
C GLY A 120 9.03 -11.72 -0.22
N LYS A 121 9.38 -11.38 1.03
CA LYS A 121 9.97 -12.33 1.99
C LYS A 121 8.96 -12.82 3.03
N ASP A 122 7.87 -12.08 3.21
CA ASP A 122 6.87 -12.30 4.24
C ASP A 122 6.00 -13.50 3.88
N LYS A 123 5.95 -14.49 4.78
CA LYS A 123 5.18 -15.72 4.60
C LYS A 123 3.72 -15.57 5.01
N THR A 124 3.40 -14.53 5.77
CA THR A 124 2.11 -14.31 6.41
C THR A 124 1.80 -12.83 6.54
N TYR A 125 0.54 -12.45 6.31
CA TYR A 125 -0.02 -11.14 6.60
C TYR A 125 -0.89 -11.19 7.86
N THR A 126 -0.85 -10.15 8.70
CA THR A 126 -1.76 -10.01 9.86
C THR A 126 -2.73 -8.87 9.60
N VAL A 127 -4.03 -9.16 9.68
CA VAL A 127 -5.13 -8.21 9.39
C VAL A 127 -5.10 -7.03 10.37
N ILE A 128 -5.10 -5.81 9.84
CA ILE A 128 -5.18 -4.55 10.59
C ILE A 128 -6.56 -3.89 10.45
N ALA A 129 -6.81 -2.82 11.21
CA ALA A 129 -8.08 -2.11 11.17
C ALA A 129 -8.28 -1.38 9.84
N GLY A 130 -9.36 -1.70 9.13
CA GLY A 130 -9.71 -1.11 7.82
C GLY A 130 -9.48 -2.04 6.63
N ASP A 131 -8.79 -3.17 6.82
CA ASP A 131 -8.54 -4.15 5.77
C ASP A 131 -9.81 -4.82 5.22
N ASN A 132 -9.67 -5.29 3.98
CA ASN A 132 -10.47 -6.36 3.40
C ASN A 132 -9.57 -7.17 2.45
N LEU A 133 -10.02 -8.35 2.03
CA LEU A 133 -9.17 -9.26 1.24
C LEU A 133 -8.74 -8.70 -0.12
N ASN A 134 -9.47 -7.76 -0.74
CA ASN A 134 -9.00 -7.09 -1.96
C ASN A 134 -7.83 -6.14 -1.67
N ILE A 135 -7.90 -5.34 -0.59
CA ILE A 135 -6.79 -4.46 -0.18
C ILE A 135 -5.55 -5.29 0.17
N ILE A 136 -5.72 -6.34 0.99
CA ILE A 136 -4.61 -7.22 1.39
C ILE A 136 -3.96 -7.85 0.15
N ALA A 137 -4.74 -8.49 -0.73
CA ALA A 137 -4.19 -9.15 -1.92
C ALA A 137 -3.59 -8.14 -2.92
N LYS A 138 -4.35 -7.13 -3.35
CA LYS A 138 -4.00 -6.27 -4.49
C LYS A 138 -3.08 -5.10 -4.14
N GLU A 139 -3.16 -4.57 -2.93
CA GLU A 139 -2.42 -3.37 -2.51
C GLU A 139 -1.26 -3.71 -1.58
N LYS A 140 -1.50 -4.50 -0.53
CA LYS A 140 -0.47 -4.82 0.46
C LYS A 140 0.48 -5.96 0.04
N ILE A 141 0.01 -6.91 -0.78
CA ILE A 141 0.82 -8.06 -1.27
C ILE A 141 1.16 -7.95 -2.77
N GLY A 142 0.28 -7.35 -3.58
CA GLY A 142 0.47 -7.15 -5.02
C GLY A 142 0.08 -8.34 -5.92
N ILE A 143 -0.84 -9.21 -5.47
CA ILE A 143 -1.29 -10.44 -6.16
C ILE A 143 -2.79 -10.45 -6.44
N THR A 144 -3.23 -11.39 -7.28
CA THR A 144 -4.66 -11.63 -7.55
C THR A 144 -5.39 -12.12 -6.27
N LEU A 145 -6.62 -11.66 -6.06
CA LEU A 145 -7.46 -12.15 -4.94
C LEU A 145 -7.68 -13.67 -4.99
N PRO A 146 -7.96 -14.31 -6.15
CA PRO A 146 -8.05 -15.77 -6.25
C PRO A 146 -6.79 -16.51 -5.78
N SER A 147 -5.58 -16.02 -6.09
CA SER A 147 -4.35 -16.68 -5.58
C SER A 147 -4.18 -16.52 -4.07
N PHE A 148 -4.61 -15.38 -3.49
CA PHE A 148 -4.58 -15.18 -2.05
C PHE A 148 -5.59 -16.08 -1.31
N LEU A 149 -6.80 -16.22 -1.86
CA LEU A 149 -7.82 -17.15 -1.34
C LEU A 149 -7.38 -18.62 -1.46
N ALA A 150 -6.76 -19.01 -2.58
CA ALA A 150 -6.24 -20.37 -2.76
C ALA A 150 -5.13 -20.75 -1.76
N ALA A 151 -4.34 -19.77 -1.31
CA ALA A 151 -3.36 -19.96 -0.23
C ALA A 151 -3.97 -19.99 1.18
N ASN A 152 -5.26 -19.67 1.32
CA ASN A 152 -5.96 -19.50 2.59
C ASN A 152 -7.32 -20.23 2.62
N PRO A 153 -7.35 -21.57 2.48
CA PRO A 153 -8.59 -22.36 2.51
C PRO A 153 -9.32 -22.32 3.86
N GLN A 154 -8.73 -21.74 4.91
CA GLN A 154 -9.37 -21.47 6.20
C GLN A 154 -10.29 -20.23 6.20
N ILE A 155 -10.38 -19.47 5.10
CA ILE A 155 -11.32 -18.36 4.95
C ILE A 155 -12.69 -18.91 4.54
N GLU A 156 -13.57 -19.12 5.52
CA GLU A 156 -14.96 -19.58 5.28
C GLU A 156 -15.83 -18.50 4.58
N ASP A 157 -15.59 -17.22 4.87
CA ASP A 157 -16.36 -16.10 4.35
C ASP A 157 -15.44 -14.91 4.00
N PRO A 158 -15.24 -14.61 2.70
CA PRO A 158 -14.38 -13.51 2.25
C PRO A 158 -14.79 -12.10 2.71
N ASP A 159 -16.05 -11.88 3.10
CA ASP A 159 -16.55 -10.59 3.60
C ASP A 159 -16.46 -10.47 5.14
N LYS A 160 -15.96 -11.50 5.85
CA LYS A 160 -15.83 -11.53 7.32
C LYS A 160 -14.40 -11.87 7.79
N ILE A 161 -13.52 -10.87 7.77
CA ILE A 161 -12.20 -10.94 8.42
C ILE A 161 -12.17 -10.10 9.71
N GLU A 162 -11.30 -10.46 10.65
CA GLU A 162 -11.15 -9.80 11.95
C GLU A 162 -9.70 -9.35 12.18
N VAL A 163 -9.53 -8.21 12.86
CA VAL A 163 -8.20 -7.65 13.19
C VAL A 163 -7.41 -8.65 14.04
N GLY A 164 -6.16 -8.92 13.66
CA GLY A 164 -5.31 -9.93 14.29
C GLY A 164 -5.43 -11.34 13.71
N GLN A 165 -6.32 -11.59 12.74
CA GLN A 165 -6.26 -12.82 11.93
C GLN A 165 -4.99 -12.85 11.10
N VAL A 166 -4.45 -14.06 10.88
CA VAL A 166 -3.21 -14.29 10.12
C VAL A 166 -3.51 -15.14 8.89
N PHE A 167 -3.05 -14.67 7.72
CA PHE A 167 -3.23 -15.32 6.43
C PHE A 167 -1.87 -15.59 5.77
N ASN A 168 -1.74 -16.72 5.08
CA ASN A 168 -0.55 -17.11 4.33
C ASN A 168 -0.39 -16.24 3.08
N ILE A 169 0.86 -15.95 2.72
CA ILE A 169 1.22 -15.28 1.47
C ILE A 169 1.82 -16.34 0.53
N PRO A 170 1.25 -16.58 -0.67
CA PRO A 170 1.86 -17.49 -1.64
C PRO A 170 3.13 -16.86 -2.20
N LEU A 171 4.30 -17.46 -1.97
CA LEU A 171 5.58 -16.96 -2.45
C LEU A 171 5.99 -17.57 -3.80
N CYS A 172 6.73 -16.79 -4.59
CA CYS A 172 7.34 -17.26 -5.82
C CYS A 172 8.69 -17.94 -5.56
N GLY A 173 9.01 -18.97 -6.34
CA GLY A 173 10.32 -19.61 -6.40
C GLY A 173 11.33 -18.82 -7.23
N PRO A 174 12.59 -19.29 -7.32
CA PRO A 174 13.64 -18.65 -8.12
C PRO A 174 13.34 -18.57 -9.62
N ASP A 175 12.41 -19.41 -10.11
CA ASP A 175 11.92 -19.45 -11.49
C ASP A 175 10.69 -18.55 -11.73
N GLY A 176 10.25 -17.79 -10.72
CA GLY A 176 9.09 -16.91 -10.79
C GLY A 176 7.73 -17.62 -10.72
N LYS A 177 7.68 -18.95 -10.48
CA LYS A 177 6.42 -19.68 -10.31
C LYS A 177 6.01 -19.74 -8.83
N PRO A 178 4.71 -19.91 -8.51
CA PRO A 178 4.29 -20.22 -7.14
C PRO A 178 4.99 -21.48 -6.61
N ILE A 179 5.51 -21.43 -5.39
CA ILE A 179 6.17 -22.58 -4.76
C ILE A 179 5.11 -23.67 -4.47
N GLN A 180 5.06 -24.70 -5.31
CA GLN A 180 4.17 -25.86 -5.14
C GLN A 180 4.67 -26.75 -3.99
N GLY A 181 4.36 -26.36 -2.75
CA GLY A 181 4.79 -27.11 -1.56
C GLY A 181 4.82 -26.33 -0.25
N GLY A 182 3.81 -25.49 0.02
CA GLY A 182 3.69 -24.76 1.30
C GLY A 182 3.18 -25.60 2.49
N GLY A 183 3.04 -26.93 2.32
CA GLY A 183 2.46 -27.82 3.32
C GLY A 183 3.48 -28.27 4.37
N ASN A 184 3.29 -27.78 5.61
CA ASN A 184 3.79 -28.26 6.90
C ASN A 184 5.02 -27.57 7.55
N ASN A 185 4.94 -27.50 8.87
CA ASN A 185 6.02 -27.35 9.86
C ASN A 185 6.82 -26.03 9.89
N GLY A 186 6.09 -24.93 9.99
CA GLY A 186 6.44 -23.91 11.00
C GLY A 186 5.76 -24.26 12.32
N THR A 187 6.41 -25.04 13.20
CA THR A 187 5.82 -25.45 14.50
C THR A 187 5.92 -24.32 15.53
N THR A 188 5.17 -23.25 15.31
CA THR A 188 4.89 -22.22 16.32
C THR A 188 3.39 -22.24 16.63
N THR A 189 3.04 -22.85 17.75
CA THR A 189 1.68 -22.79 18.31
C THR A 189 1.22 -21.33 18.40
N PRO A 190 0.06 -20.94 17.85
CA PRO A 190 -0.50 -19.61 18.09
C PRO A 190 -0.62 -19.39 19.61
N PRO A 191 -0.25 -18.21 20.15
CA PRO A 191 -0.49 -17.89 21.55
C PRO A 191 -1.98 -18.08 21.85
N ALA A 192 -2.29 -18.95 22.82
CA ALA A 192 -3.64 -19.45 23.02
C ALA A 192 -4.59 -18.39 23.60
N THR A 193 -5.11 -17.51 22.74
CA THR A 193 -6.18 -16.57 23.10
C THR A 193 -7.47 -17.34 23.36
N THR A 194 -7.91 -17.31 24.62
CA THR A 194 -8.99 -18.14 25.16
C THR A 194 -10.35 -17.84 24.52
N LYS A 195 -10.88 -18.80 23.76
CA LYS A 195 -12.30 -18.81 23.36
C LYS A 195 -13.17 -19.16 24.57
N PRO A 196 -14.14 -18.33 25.00
CA PRO A 196 -14.99 -18.65 26.14
C PRO A 196 -15.84 -19.90 25.90
N SER A 197 -15.72 -20.89 26.78
CA SER A 197 -16.40 -22.18 26.63
C SER A 197 -17.91 -22.11 26.86
N LYS A 198 -18.64 -22.89 26.07
CA LYS A 198 -20.10 -23.00 26.11
C LYS A 198 -20.54 -23.82 27.34
N LYS A 199 -21.44 -23.23 28.15
CA LYS A 199 -22.11 -23.76 29.36
C LYS A 199 -22.16 -25.31 29.48
N PRO A 200 -21.59 -25.93 30.54
CA PRO A 200 -21.66 -27.37 30.77
C PRO A 200 -23.07 -27.91 31.07
N LYS A 201 -23.26 -29.23 30.90
CA LYS A 201 -24.55 -29.92 30.97
C LYS A 201 -24.65 -30.80 32.23
N LYS A 202 -25.35 -30.30 33.25
CA LYS A 202 -26.06 -31.00 34.36
C LYS A 202 -25.77 -32.50 34.57
N GLU A 203 -25.09 -32.84 35.68
CA GLU A 203 -25.08 -34.17 36.32
C GLU A 203 -25.26 -34.02 37.85
N LYS A 204 -25.63 -35.09 38.57
CA LYS A 204 -26.08 -35.07 39.99
C LYS A 204 -25.07 -35.72 40.95
N LYS A 205 -24.89 -35.12 42.13
CA LYS A 205 -24.73 -35.81 43.43
C LYS A 205 -25.36 -34.98 44.59
N PRO A 206 -25.47 -35.47 45.84
CA PRO A 206 -26.55 -35.05 46.74
C PRO A 206 -26.31 -33.76 47.53
N LYS A 207 -27.36 -33.33 48.25
CA LYS A 207 -27.32 -32.27 49.26
C LYS A 207 -27.14 -32.88 50.65
N GLU A 208 -26.44 -32.17 51.54
CA GLU A 208 -26.78 -32.16 52.97
C GLU A 208 -26.40 -30.79 53.56
N ASP A 209 -27.43 -30.07 54.03
CA ASP A 209 -27.50 -29.07 55.12
C ASP A 209 -26.22 -28.26 55.48
N LYS A 210 -26.20 -26.91 55.39
CA LYS A 210 -27.15 -25.98 56.07
C LYS A 210 -27.18 -24.56 55.49
N LYS A 211 -28.30 -23.85 55.73
CA LYS A 211 -28.53 -22.38 55.66
C LYS A 211 -27.87 -21.70 56.91
N PRO A 212 -27.75 -20.35 57.08
CA PRO A 212 -28.34 -19.27 56.25
C PRO A 212 -27.57 -17.92 56.05
N LYS A 213 -28.03 -17.14 55.04
CA LYS A 213 -28.12 -15.65 54.95
C LYS A 213 -26.81 -14.83 54.92
N ASP A 214 -26.68 -13.69 54.23
CA ASP A 214 -27.40 -12.98 53.12
C ASP A 214 -26.28 -12.23 52.31
N ASP A 215 -26.40 -11.25 51.39
CA ASP A 215 -27.47 -10.36 50.85
C ASP A 215 -27.06 -9.89 49.41
N LYS A 216 -27.60 -8.75 48.94
CA LYS A 216 -27.25 -7.82 47.82
C LYS A 216 -25.89 -7.94 47.09
N GLU A 217 -25.81 -7.91 45.74
CA GLU A 217 -26.06 -6.80 44.75
C GLU A 217 -24.88 -5.78 44.73
N ASP A 218 -24.27 -5.34 43.60
CA ASP A 218 -24.78 -4.95 42.24
C ASP A 218 -23.97 -5.51 40.99
N GLU A 219 -24.47 -5.39 39.73
CA GLU A 219 -23.91 -5.84 38.38
C GLU A 219 -24.48 -4.96 37.20
N GLU A 220 -24.01 -4.74 35.94
CA GLU A 220 -22.86 -5.15 35.04
C GLU A 220 -21.57 -4.30 35.35
N ASP A 221 -20.78 -3.57 34.53
CA ASP A 221 -20.64 -3.33 33.07
C ASP A 221 -19.27 -3.82 32.54
N LYS A 222 -19.25 -4.31 31.29
CA LYS A 222 -18.04 -4.70 30.56
C LYS A 222 -18.22 -4.46 29.06
N PRO A 223 -17.36 -3.68 28.38
CA PRO A 223 -17.63 -3.21 27.03
C PRO A 223 -17.66 -4.35 26.00
N LYS A 224 -18.78 -4.42 25.27
CA LYS A 224 -19.02 -5.41 24.20
C LYS A 224 -18.26 -5.00 22.93
N ALA A 225 -17.45 -5.90 22.37
CA ALA A 225 -16.68 -5.66 21.16
C ALA A 225 -17.60 -5.37 19.95
N LYS A 226 -17.24 -4.36 19.14
CA LYS A 226 -18.06 -3.91 18.01
C LYS A 226 -17.70 -4.67 16.73
N LEU A 227 -18.63 -5.51 16.26
CA LEU A 227 -18.60 -6.11 14.92
C LEU A 227 -18.59 -5.02 13.84
N VAL A 228 -17.44 -4.79 13.21
CA VAL A 228 -17.30 -3.85 12.09
C VAL A 228 -17.95 -4.48 10.86
N ARG A 229 -19.12 -3.98 10.46
CA ARG A 229 -19.78 -4.42 9.22
C ARG A 229 -19.10 -3.82 8.01
N SER A 230 -18.62 -4.67 7.10
CA SER A 230 -18.07 -4.28 5.80
C SER A 230 -19.02 -3.30 5.09
N ARG A 231 -18.55 -2.08 4.85
CA ARG A 231 -19.21 -1.12 3.97
C ARG A 231 -18.57 -1.25 2.60
N ARG A 232 -19.34 -1.64 1.59
CA ARG A 232 -18.89 -1.59 0.19
C ARG A 232 -18.58 -0.14 -0.19
N SER A 233 -17.30 0.23 -0.15
CA SER A 233 -16.80 1.41 -0.85
C SER A 233 -17.02 1.21 -2.34
N ARG A 234 -18.07 1.84 -2.87
CA ARG A 234 -18.33 1.92 -4.32
C ARG A 234 -17.33 2.92 -4.91
N ILE A 235 -16.06 2.50 -5.01
CA ILE A 235 -15.06 3.20 -5.79
C ILE A 235 -15.47 3.01 -7.25
N LEU A 236 -15.98 4.09 -7.85
CA LEU A 236 -16.00 4.22 -9.30
C LEU A 236 -14.58 4.65 -9.71
N TYR A 237 -14.04 3.94 -10.70
CA TYR A 237 -12.91 4.39 -11.51
C TYR A 237 -13.49 5.08 -12.75
#